data_AF-A0A3B4A1W4-F1
#
_entry.id   AF-A0A3B4A1W4-F1
#
_cell.length_a   1.000
_cell.length_b   1.000
_cell.length_c   1.000
_cell.angle_alpha   90.00
_cell.angle_beta   90.00
_cell.angle_gamma   90.00
#
_symmetry.space_group_name_H-M   'P 1'
#
loop_
_entity.id
_entity.type
_entity.pdbx_description
1 polymer ?
#
loop_
_entity_poly.entity_id
_entity_poly.type
_entity_poly.pdbx_seq_one_letter_code
_entity_poly.pdbx_strand_id
1 'polypeptide(L)'
;MFVVFQACCVSCLLCFRSVVFQACCVSCLLCFRPVVFQVCCVSCLLCFRPVVFQACCVSGLSCFRPVVFQVRRVSGLLCLLCFRPVVFQACCVSGLLCFMFVVFQACCVSGLLCFRPVVFHVCCVSGLLCFRSVVFQGCCVSGLLCFRSVVFQAAAALCVAVGSFSDPDALPGLAHFLEHMVFMGSEKFPEENGFDSFLKEHGGSDNASTDCERSVFYFDVERRYFREALDRWAQFFICPLMVEDAVEREVEAVDSEFQMARPSDSQRKEMLFGSIAKPGHPMGKFLWGNTQTLKQEPRDKGINTYEHLRQFWTRYYTAQYMTLAVQSRECLDTLEQWVREIFSLIPNNGEPAEDFSHLQEPFDTPDFNKLYRVVPVKKVHALTISWALPPQAQHYRVKPLFYISWLIEHEGAGSILSLLRKKCWALALFAGNNESGFEQNSTFSVFSVSITLTEQGHAHFHQVAHVLFQYLKMLQTLGPQQSPVDFVASVCENMQLFSKEHFLTGDTLLFEYKPQVIGDALALLTPLRANVMLLSPENQGQCDLTEKWFGTSYGVKDVPQEWRDLWSTDFELNPDLHLPAPNRFISEKRTHTHTHTHPYTHTHSHTHSNRTNPFTAFTDTQNSSYFK
;
A
#
# COMPACT_ATOMS: atom_id res chain seq x y z
N MET A 1 -40.02 -31.06 33.33
CA MET A 1 -39.88 -29.82 34.12
C MET A 1 -38.66 -29.06 33.60
N PHE A 2 -38.86 -28.05 32.75
CA PHE A 2 -37.76 -27.28 32.16
C PHE A 2 -37.29 -26.24 33.19
N VAL A 3 -36.21 -26.56 33.92
CA VAL A 3 -35.67 -25.66 34.94
C VAL A 3 -34.83 -24.57 34.26
N VAL A 4 -35.52 -23.48 33.92
CA VAL A 4 -34.93 -22.19 33.57
C VAL A 4 -34.62 -21.44 34.86
N PHE A 5 -33.40 -20.91 34.99
CA PHE A 5 -33.01 -20.07 36.13
C PHE A 5 -32.75 -18.65 35.66
N GLN A 6 -33.46 -17.68 36.25
CA GLN A 6 -33.39 -16.25 35.90
C GLN A 6 -33.16 -15.41 37.17
N ALA A 7 -32.12 -14.58 37.19
CA ALA A 7 -31.79 -13.71 38.33
C ALA A 7 -31.09 -12.42 37.91
N CYS A 8 -31.26 -11.31 38.65
CA CYS A 8 -30.53 -10.06 38.33
C CYS A 8 -29.04 -10.18 38.62
N CYS A 9 -28.66 -10.58 39.84
CA CYS A 9 -27.25 -10.70 40.25
C CYS A 9 -27.03 -12.01 41.00
N VAL A 10 -25.88 -12.66 40.75
CA VAL A 10 -25.45 -13.88 41.42
C VAL A 10 -24.03 -13.70 41.93
N SER A 11 -23.88 -13.51 43.24
CA SER A 11 -22.58 -13.31 43.89
C SER A 11 -21.79 -14.61 44.03
N CYS A 12 -22.37 -15.64 44.65
CA CYS A 12 -21.78 -16.97 44.78
C CYS A 12 -22.85 -18.07 44.67
N LEU A 13 -22.66 -19.07 43.79
CA LEU A 13 -23.36 -20.36 43.85
C LEU A 13 -22.39 -21.52 43.64
N LEU A 14 -22.70 -22.63 44.31
CA LEU A 14 -21.99 -23.90 44.28
C LEU A 14 -22.97 -25.01 43.86
N CYS A 15 -22.58 -25.85 42.91
CA CYS A 15 -23.22 -27.15 42.65
C CYS A 15 -24.74 -27.16 42.34
N PHE A 16 -25.26 -26.15 41.62
CA PHE A 16 -26.67 -26.12 41.17
C PHE A 16 -26.82 -26.63 39.72
N ARG A 17 -28.03 -27.07 39.33
CA ARG A 17 -28.34 -27.59 37.98
C ARG A 17 -29.53 -26.85 37.37
N SER A 18 -29.33 -26.25 36.21
CA SER A 18 -30.39 -25.75 35.32
C SER A 18 -30.12 -26.21 33.88
N VAL A 19 -31.15 -26.17 33.03
CA VAL A 19 -30.98 -26.42 31.58
C VAL A 19 -30.57 -25.12 30.88
N VAL A 20 -31.25 -24.03 31.24
CA VAL A 20 -30.95 -22.67 30.79
C VAL A 20 -30.64 -21.82 32.02
N PHE A 21 -29.57 -21.01 31.94
CA PHE A 21 -29.17 -20.09 32.99
C PHE A 21 -29.06 -18.68 32.40
N GLN A 22 -29.86 -17.75 32.93
CA GLN A 22 -29.90 -16.34 32.54
C GLN A 22 -29.65 -15.44 33.76
N ALA A 23 -28.62 -14.58 33.71
CA ALA A 23 -28.41 -13.59 34.76
C ALA A 23 -27.71 -12.31 34.27
N CYS A 24 -28.01 -11.14 34.82
CA CYS A 24 -27.34 -9.91 34.38
C CYS A 24 -25.86 -9.91 34.82
N CYS A 25 -25.58 -10.16 36.11
CA CYS A 25 -24.21 -10.19 36.63
C CYS A 25 -23.90 -11.46 37.43
N VAL A 26 -22.72 -12.04 37.21
CA VAL A 26 -22.21 -13.21 37.93
C VAL A 26 -20.80 -12.94 38.46
N SER A 27 -20.60 -12.98 39.78
CA SER A 27 -19.29 -12.76 40.39
C SER A 27 -18.48 -14.05 40.47
N CYS A 28 -18.98 -15.09 41.16
CA CYS A 28 -18.30 -16.38 41.30
C CYS A 28 -19.26 -17.56 41.15
N LEU A 29 -18.98 -18.52 40.27
CA LEU A 29 -19.63 -19.84 40.28
C LEU A 29 -18.59 -20.98 40.19
N LEU A 30 -18.89 -22.08 40.88
CA LEU A 30 -18.08 -23.30 40.87
C LEU A 30 -18.93 -24.53 40.52
N CYS A 31 -18.36 -25.38 39.64
CA CYS A 31 -18.83 -26.74 39.33
C CYS A 31 -20.28 -26.82 38.79
N PHE A 32 -20.48 -26.40 37.54
CA PHE A 32 -21.80 -26.29 36.90
C PHE A 32 -21.82 -26.86 35.46
N ARG A 33 -22.99 -27.35 35.01
CA ARG A 33 -23.18 -27.89 33.65
C ARG A 33 -24.59 -27.57 33.08
N PRO A 34 -24.88 -26.30 32.73
CA PRO A 34 -26.10 -25.93 32.02
C PRO A 34 -25.96 -26.23 30.52
N VAL A 35 -27.04 -26.35 29.77
CA VAL A 35 -26.96 -26.53 28.30
C VAL A 35 -26.70 -25.18 27.62
N VAL A 36 -27.44 -24.16 28.02
CA VAL A 36 -27.30 -22.76 27.54
C VAL A 36 -27.00 -21.85 28.72
N PHE A 37 -25.98 -21.00 28.59
CA PHE A 37 -25.58 -20.02 29.60
C PHE A 37 -25.50 -18.63 28.96
N GLN A 38 -26.36 -17.71 29.41
CA GLN A 38 -26.51 -16.35 28.88
C GLN A 38 -26.39 -15.34 30.01
N VAL A 39 -25.39 -14.45 29.96
CA VAL A 39 -25.14 -13.48 31.04
C VAL A 39 -24.56 -12.16 30.52
N CYS A 40 -24.80 -11.02 31.17
CA CYS A 40 -24.16 -9.78 30.72
C CYS A 40 -22.68 -9.74 31.15
N CYS A 41 -22.39 -9.90 32.44
CA CYS A 41 -21.03 -9.80 32.98
C CYS A 41 -20.63 -11.00 33.84
N VAL A 42 -19.40 -11.49 33.66
CA VAL A 42 -18.80 -12.60 34.41
C VAL A 42 -17.45 -12.21 34.99
N SER A 43 -17.33 -12.24 36.32
CA SER A 43 -16.05 -11.98 37.00
C SER A 43 -15.15 -13.22 37.02
N CYS A 44 -15.61 -14.33 37.61
CA CYS A 44 -14.88 -15.60 37.77
C CYS A 44 -15.78 -16.85 37.63
N LEU A 45 -15.45 -17.80 36.74
CA LEU A 45 -16.06 -19.15 36.72
C LEU A 45 -15.03 -20.28 36.78
N LEU A 46 -15.27 -21.32 37.58
CA LEU A 46 -14.42 -22.51 37.65
C LEU A 46 -15.19 -23.81 37.37
N CYS A 47 -14.61 -24.66 36.50
CA CYS A 47 -15.07 -26.02 36.20
C CYS A 47 -16.48 -26.09 35.56
N PHE A 48 -16.60 -25.59 34.34
CA PHE A 48 -17.87 -25.48 33.59
C PHE A 48 -17.82 -26.20 32.23
N ARG A 49 -18.96 -26.75 31.78
CA ARG A 49 -19.10 -27.38 30.45
C ARG A 49 -20.49 -27.14 29.83
N PRO A 50 -20.84 -25.92 29.38
CA PRO A 50 -22.07 -25.69 28.64
C PRO A 50 -21.96 -26.09 27.17
N VAL A 51 -23.08 -26.23 26.46
CA VAL A 51 -23.04 -26.42 24.99
C VAL A 51 -22.85 -25.07 24.32
N VAL A 52 -23.65 -24.08 24.71
CA VAL A 52 -23.59 -22.69 24.22
C VAL A 52 -23.34 -21.74 25.40
N PHE A 53 -22.34 -20.87 25.26
CA PHE A 53 -22.05 -19.78 26.19
C PHE A 53 -22.07 -18.43 25.47
N GLN A 54 -22.87 -17.50 26.00
CA GLN A 54 -23.02 -16.14 25.49
C GLN A 54 -22.81 -15.13 26.62
N ALA A 55 -21.90 -14.17 26.44
CA ALA A 55 -21.70 -13.09 27.40
C ALA A 55 -21.35 -11.72 26.78
N CYS A 56 -21.60 -10.61 27.48
CA CYS A 56 -21.10 -9.30 27.04
C CYS A 56 -19.63 -9.11 27.45
N CYS A 57 -19.29 -9.36 28.71
CA CYS A 57 -17.93 -9.20 29.26
C CYS A 57 -17.50 -10.38 30.13
N VAL A 58 -16.25 -10.84 29.96
CA VAL A 58 -15.64 -11.91 30.77
C VAL A 58 -14.23 -11.51 31.22
N SER A 59 -13.96 -11.59 32.53
CA SER A 59 -12.64 -11.29 33.11
C SER A 59 -11.86 -12.49 33.67
N GLY A 60 -12.50 -13.66 33.84
CA GLY A 60 -11.82 -14.86 34.31
C GLY A 60 -12.67 -16.13 34.22
N LEU A 61 -12.19 -17.15 33.51
CA LEU A 61 -12.70 -18.52 33.65
C LEU A 61 -11.52 -19.50 33.77
N SER A 62 -11.77 -20.68 34.32
CA SER A 62 -10.80 -21.79 34.46
C SER A 62 -11.48 -23.15 34.26
N CYS A 63 -10.80 -24.10 33.61
CA CYS A 63 -11.28 -25.46 33.37
C CYS A 63 -12.65 -25.51 32.65
N PHE A 64 -12.78 -24.77 31.55
CA PHE A 64 -14.05 -24.52 30.86
C PHE A 64 -14.05 -25.12 29.44
N ARG A 65 -15.08 -25.87 29.03
CA ARG A 65 -15.15 -26.49 27.69
C ARG A 65 -16.55 -26.35 27.06
N PRO A 66 -16.79 -25.36 26.18
CA PRO A 66 -18.05 -25.23 25.45
C PRO A 66 -17.95 -25.80 24.03
N VAL A 67 -19.07 -25.94 23.32
CA VAL A 67 -19.03 -26.19 21.88
C VAL A 67 -18.94 -24.85 21.13
N VAL A 68 -19.81 -23.91 21.48
CA VAL A 68 -19.89 -22.55 20.92
C VAL A 68 -19.66 -21.51 22.02
N PHE A 69 -18.77 -20.55 21.77
CA PHE A 69 -18.46 -19.45 22.69
C PHE A 69 -18.53 -18.10 21.98
N GLN A 70 -19.46 -17.24 22.40
CA GLN A 70 -19.75 -15.94 21.80
C GLN A 70 -19.66 -14.84 22.88
N VAL A 71 -18.71 -13.91 22.77
CA VAL A 71 -18.52 -12.85 23.79
C VAL A 71 -18.14 -11.49 23.18
N ARG A 72 -18.77 -10.38 23.60
CA ARG A 72 -18.38 -9.04 23.08
C ARG A 72 -16.94 -8.64 23.46
N ARG A 73 -16.55 -8.75 24.73
CA ARG A 73 -15.19 -8.43 25.22
C ARG A 73 -14.61 -9.48 26.17
N VAL A 74 -13.35 -9.84 25.95
CA VAL A 74 -12.55 -10.68 26.86
C VAL A 74 -11.35 -9.88 27.37
N SER A 75 -11.23 -9.73 28.69
CA SER A 75 -10.23 -8.88 29.34
C SER A 75 -9.58 -9.53 30.56
N GLY A 76 -8.36 -10.05 30.42
CA GLY A 76 -7.56 -10.55 31.55
C GLY A 76 -6.33 -11.35 31.12
N LEU A 77 -5.15 -11.03 31.70
CA LEU A 77 -3.86 -11.65 31.34
C LEU A 77 -3.63 -13.06 31.94
N LEU A 78 -4.50 -13.49 32.86
CA LEU A 78 -4.45 -14.79 33.56
C LEU A 78 -5.58 -15.75 33.12
N CYS A 79 -6.27 -15.42 32.02
CA CYS A 79 -7.45 -16.15 31.57
C CYS A 79 -7.14 -17.56 31.05
N LEU A 80 -7.91 -18.54 31.57
CA LEU A 80 -8.28 -19.78 30.89
C LEU A 80 -7.23 -20.89 30.78
N LEU A 81 -6.80 -21.48 31.89
CA LEU A 81 -6.21 -22.82 31.84
C LEU A 81 -7.26 -23.86 31.39
N CYS A 82 -6.88 -24.72 30.43
CA CYS A 82 -7.65 -25.89 29.93
C CYS A 82 -8.95 -25.61 29.14
N PHE A 83 -8.97 -24.57 28.28
CA PHE A 83 -10.09 -24.21 27.39
C PHE A 83 -9.98 -24.84 25.99
N ARG A 84 -11.08 -25.38 25.44
CA ARG A 84 -11.15 -26.00 24.09
C ARG A 84 -12.55 -25.90 23.45
N PRO A 85 -12.97 -24.76 22.90
CA PRO A 85 -14.17 -24.64 22.08
C PRO A 85 -13.92 -25.08 20.63
N VAL A 86 -15.00 -25.44 19.92
CA VAL A 86 -14.96 -25.69 18.48
C VAL A 86 -14.96 -24.36 17.72
N VAL A 87 -15.91 -23.47 18.11
CA VAL A 87 -16.10 -22.14 17.52
C VAL A 87 -15.96 -21.06 18.58
N PHE A 88 -15.12 -20.06 18.31
CA PHE A 88 -14.92 -18.87 19.15
C PHE A 88 -15.18 -17.59 18.35
N GLN A 89 -16.10 -16.76 18.83
CA GLN A 89 -16.43 -15.46 18.23
C GLN A 89 -16.37 -14.34 19.29
N ALA A 90 -15.59 -13.29 19.03
CA ALA A 90 -15.54 -12.13 19.93
C ALA A 90 -15.24 -10.78 19.25
N CYS A 91 -15.78 -9.66 19.74
CA CYS A 91 -15.45 -8.36 19.14
C CYS A 91 -14.03 -7.91 19.51
N CYS A 92 -13.67 -7.96 20.80
CA CYS A 92 -12.33 -7.58 21.26
C CYS A 92 -11.73 -8.62 22.23
N VAL A 93 -10.47 -8.99 22.01
CA VAL A 93 -9.70 -9.91 22.86
C VAL A 93 -8.38 -9.25 23.29
N SER A 94 -8.19 -9.01 24.58
CA SER A 94 -7.00 -8.27 25.05
C SER A 94 -5.82 -9.13 25.53
N GLY A 95 -6.01 -10.44 25.70
CA GLY A 95 -4.98 -11.37 26.17
C GLY A 95 -5.46 -12.82 26.21
N LEU A 96 -4.73 -13.73 25.57
CA LEU A 96 -4.94 -15.19 25.64
C LEU A 96 -3.58 -15.92 25.62
N LEU A 97 -3.52 -17.10 26.26
CA LEU A 97 -2.31 -17.93 26.38
C LEU A 97 -2.62 -19.44 26.26
N CYS A 98 -1.99 -20.13 25.30
CA CYS A 98 -2.00 -21.59 25.09
C CYS A 98 -3.37 -22.24 24.73
N PHE A 99 -3.85 -22.06 23.49
CA PHE A 99 -5.13 -22.62 23.02
C PHE A 99 -5.11 -23.39 21.70
N MET A 100 -6.08 -24.29 21.53
CA MET A 100 -6.46 -24.87 20.24
C MET A 100 -7.96 -24.63 19.99
N PHE A 101 -8.27 -24.21 18.76
CA PHE A 101 -9.61 -23.91 18.25
C PHE A 101 -9.77 -24.59 16.89
N VAL A 102 -11.00 -24.79 16.41
CA VAL A 102 -11.21 -25.10 14.98
C VAL A 102 -11.36 -23.80 14.21
N VAL A 103 -12.32 -22.95 14.62
CA VAL A 103 -12.57 -21.64 14.02
C VAL A 103 -12.47 -20.54 15.08
N PHE A 104 -11.65 -19.52 14.81
CA PHE A 104 -11.51 -18.31 15.62
C PHE A 104 -11.82 -17.08 14.78
N GLN A 105 -12.78 -16.27 15.23
CA GLN A 105 -13.21 -15.04 14.56
C GLN A 105 -13.22 -13.89 15.57
N ALA A 106 -12.49 -12.81 15.29
CA ALA A 106 -12.55 -11.61 16.12
C ALA A 106 -12.37 -10.30 15.34
N CYS A 107 -12.81 -9.16 15.87
CA CYS A 107 -12.56 -7.87 15.20
C CYS A 107 -11.15 -7.35 15.56
N CYS A 108 -10.86 -7.22 16.86
CA CYS A 108 -9.59 -6.67 17.35
C CYS A 108 -8.94 -7.58 18.40
N VAL A 109 -7.64 -7.82 18.26
CA VAL A 109 -6.88 -8.69 19.19
C VAL A 109 -5.55 -8.06 19.56
N SER A 110 -5.36 -7.69 20.84
CA SER A 110 -4.15 -6.94 21.25
C SER A 110 -2.97 -7.80 21.73
N GLY A 111 -3.18 -9.09 22.03
CA GLY A 111 -2.08 -9.94 22.50
C GLY A 111 -2.45 -11.42 22.59
N LEU A 112 -1.69 -12.25 21.89
CA LEU A 112 -1.87 -13.70 21.80
C LEU A 112 -0.52 -14.42 22.01
N LEU A 113 -0.41 -15.28 23.03
CA LEU A 113 0.69 -16.26 23.18
C LEU A 113 0.29 -17.75 22.90
N CYS A 114 0.94 -18.43 21.94
CA CYS A 114 0.85 -19.88 21.64
C CYS A 114 -0.52 -20.43 21.18
N PHE A 115 -0.80 -20.48 19.86
CA PHE A 115 -2.10 -20.98 19.32
C PHE A 115 -1.95 -21.90 18.11
N ARG A 116 -2.96 -22.77 17.99
CA ARG A 116 -3.20 -23.61 16.80
C ARG A 116 -4.69 -23.63 16.41
N PRO A 117 -5.23 -22.55 15.82
CA PRO A 117 -6.54 -22.59 15.15
C PRO A 117 -6.41 -23.25 13.77
N VAL A 118 -7.47 -23.88 13.24
CA VAL A 118 -7.45 -24.32 11.83
C VAL A 118 -7.69 -23.10 10.93
N VAL A 119 -8.77 -22.35 11.21
CA VAL A 119 -9.13 -21.10 10.53
C VAL A 119 -9.08 -19.93 11.52
N PHE A 120 -8.41 -18.85 11.14
CA PHE A 120 -8.26 -17.63 11.96
C PHE A 120 -8.58 -16.38 11.14
N HIS A 121 -9.63 -15.66 11.53
CA HIS A 121 -10.18 -14.52 10.81
C HIS A 121 -10.24 -13.30 11.74
N VAL A 122 -9.38 -12.30 11.53
CA VAL A 122 -9.29 -11.11 12.41
C VAL A 122 -8.98 -9.81 11.66
N CYS A 123 -9.74 -8.74 11.88
CA CYS A 123 -9.48 -7.45 11.22
C CYS A 123 -8.12 -6.85 11.64
N CYS A 124 -7.89 -6.67 12.95
CA CYS A 124 -6.69 -6.02 13.48
C CYS A 124 -6.02 -6.83 14.60
N VAL A 125 -4.70 -7.05 14.50
CA VAL A 125 -3.90 -7.77 15.49
C VAL A 125 -2.66 -6.98 15.92
N SER A 126 -2.54 -6.69 17.22
CA SER A 126 -1.41 -5.91 17.76
C SER A 126 -0.18 -6.77 18.10
N GLY A 127 -0.35 -8.08 18.34
CA GLY A 127 0.75 -8.97 18.70
C GLY A 127 0.41 -10.46 18.71
N LEU A 128 1.09 -11.24 17.87
CA LEU A 128 1.08 -12.71 17.84
C LEU A 128 2.46 -13.28 18.21
N LEU A 129 2.50 -14.19 19.20
CA LEU A 129 3.66 -15.01 19.51
C LEU A 129 3.36 -16.50 19.34
N CYS A 130 4.23 -17.21 18.62
CA CYS A 130 4.16 -18.67 18.40
C CYS A 130 2.80 -19.13 17.82
N PHE A 131 2.50 -18.67 16.61
CA PHE A 131 1.22 -18.91 15.94
C PHE A 131 1.35 -19.86 14.75
N ARG A 132 0.46 -20.85 14.66
CA ARG A 132 0.36 -21.79 13.54
C ARG A 132 -1.09 -22.06 13.17
N SER A 133 -1.58 -21.47 12.08
CA SER A 133 -2.88 -21.82 11.49
C SER A 133 -2.72 -22.57 10.16
N VAL A 134 -3.84 -23.09 9.64
CA VAL A 134 -3.91 -23.59 8.26
C VAL A 134 -4.33 -22.45 7.33
N VAL A 135 -5.35 -21.68 7.74
CA VAL A 135 -5.80 -20.46 7.05
C VAL A 135 -5.65 -19.26 7.98
N PHE A 136 -5.14 -18.14 7.46
CA PHE A 136 -4.99 -16.87 8.17
C PHE A 136 -5.52 -15.75 7.28
N GLN A 137 -6.54 -15.04 7.74
CA GLN A 137 -7.10 -13.87 7.05
C GLN A 137 -7.17 -12.70 8.04
N GLY A 138 -6.54 -11.58 7.68
CA GLY A 138 -6.60 -10.36 8.48
C GLY A 138 -5.94 -9.16 7.81
N CYS A 139 -6.43 -7.96 8.16
CA CYS A 139 -6.15 -6.73 7.42
C CYS A 139 -4.93 -5.98 7.96
N CYS A 140 -4.68 -6.03 9.28
CA CYS A 140 -3.57 -5.31 9.91
C CYS A 140 -2.89 -6.18 11.00
N VAL A 141 -1.57 -6.38 10.90
CA VAL A 141 -0.76 -7.05 11.92
C VAL A 141 0.48 -6.22 12.24
N SER A 142 0.60 -5.72 13.47
CA SER A 142 1.72 -4.83 13.87
C SER A 142 2.83 -5.54 14.67
N GLY A 143 2.71 -6.83 14.95
CA GLY A 143 3.73 -7.58 15.71
C GLY A 143 3.56 -9.09 15.54
N LEU A 144 4.57 -9.76 15.00
CA LEU A 144 4.48 -11.17 14.61
C LEU A 144 5.83 -11.89 14.88
N LEU A 145 5.83 -12.81 15.85
CA LEU A 145 7.02 -13.56 16.27
C LEU A 145 6.75 -15.07 16.17
N CYS A 146 7.55 -15.75 15.34
CA CYS A 146 7.40 -17.16 14.95
C CYS A 146 6.08 -17.47 14.23
N PHE A 147 6.01 -17.10 12.94
CA PHE A 147 4.97 -17.51 12.00
C PHE A 147 5.32 -18.85 11.34
N ARG A 148 4.34 -19.73 11.16
CA ARG A 148 4.49 -20.91 10.31
C ARG A 148 3.18 -21.21 9.58
N SER A 149 2.88 -20.47 8.52
CA SER A 149 1.87 -20.90 7.54
C SER A 149 2.27 -22.25 6.97
N VAL A 150 1.27 -23.11 6.80
CA VAL A 150 1.42 -24.39 6.08
C VAL A 150 1.12 -24.20 4.58
N VAL A 151 0.40 -23.13 4.23
CA VAL A 151 0.06 -22.73 2.86
C VAL A 151 1.09 -21.73 2.37
N PHE A 152 1.79 -22.08 1.29
CA PHE A 152 2.55 -21.14 0.48
C PHE A 152 1.66 -20.79 -0.71
N GLN A 153 1.35 -19.50 -0.87
CA GLN A 153 0.73 -19.01 -2.08
C GLN A 153 1.76 -18.99 -3.21
N ALA A 154 1.27 -19.19 -4.43
CA ALA A 154 1.98 -18.94 -5.66
C ALA A 154 1.36 -17.69 -6.31
N ALA A 155 2.13 -16.95 -7.09
CA ALA A 155 1.69 -15.70 -7.67
C ALA A 155 2.27 -15.49 -9.07
N ALA A 156 1.60 -14.68 -9.88
CA ALA A 156 2.09 -14.24 -11.17
C ALA A 156 1.75 -12.76 -11.39
N ALA A 157 2.58 -12.07 -12.16
CA ALA A 157 2.36 -10.70 -12.60
C ALA A 157 2.81 -10.53 -14.05
N LEU A 158 2.01 -9.83 -14.86
CA LEU A 158 2.31 -9.53 -16.26
C LEU A 158 2.15 -8.03 -16.47
N CYS A 159 3.20 -7.40 -16.94
CA CYS A 159 3.23 -6.01 -17.34
C CYS A 159 3.12 -5.95 -18.87
N VAL A 160 2.19 -5.16 -19.39
CA VAL A 160 2.14 -4.72 -20.79
C VAL A 160 2.73 -3.31 -20.85
N ALA A 161 3.72 -3.08 -21.70
CA ALA A 161 4.36 -1.78 -21.92
C ALA A 161 3.49 -0.86 -22.81
N VAL A 162 2.26 -0.63 -22.37
CA VAL A 162 1.30 0.34 -22.90
C VAL A 162 0.51 0.89 -21.71
N GLY A 163 0.09 2.16 -21.76
CA GLY A 163 -0.76 2.75 -20.73
C GLY A 163 -1.59 3.90 -21.28
N SER A 164 -2.11 4.73 -20.37
CA SER A 164 -3.01 5.85 -20.68
C SER A 164 -2.40 6.95 -21.56
N PHE A 165 -1.07 7.03 -21.73
CA PHE A 165 -0.46 7.93 -22.73
C PHE A 165 -0.81 7.54 -24.17
N SER A 166 -1.01 6.24 -24.44
CA SER A 166 -1.42 5.69 -25.74
C SER A 166 -2.93 5.83 -26.02
N ASP A 167 -3.73 6.34 -25.06
CA ASP A 167 -5.18 6.54 -25.26
C ASP A 167 -5.45 7.42 -26.49
N PRO A 168 -6.41 7.06 -27.36
CA PRO A 168 -6.86 7.96 -28.42
C PRO A 168 -7.41 9.26 -27.83
N ASP A 169 -7.11 10.41 -28.42
CA ASP A 169 -7.58 11.72 -27.92
C ASP A 169 -9.12 11.84 -27.84
N ALA A 170 -9.83 11.02 -28.62
CA ALA A 170 -11.29 10.93 -28.60
C ALA A 170 -11.84 10.02 -27.47
N LEU A 171 -11.00 9.18 -26.86
CA LEU A 171 -11.34 8.18 -25.85
C LEU A 171 -10.35 8.19 -24.65
N PRO A 172 -10.20 9.29 -23.88
CA PRO A 172 -9.39 9.28 -22.67
C PRO A 172 -9.88 8.24 -21.65
N GLY A 173 -8.96 7.42 -21.14
CA GLY A 173 -9.20 6.28 -20.26
C GLY A 173 -9.41 4.94 -20.97
N LEU A 174 -9.12 4.83 -22.28
CA LEU A 174 -9.34 3.58 -23.03
C LEU A 174 -8.45 2.43 -22.55
N ALA A 175 -7.20 2.69 -22.19
CA ALA A 175 -6.27 1.70 -21.65
C ALA A 175 -6.77 1.15 -20.30
N HIS A 176 -7.22 2.03 -19.41
CA HIS A 176 -7.84 1.64 -18.14
C HIS A 176 -9.17 0.89 -18.36
N PHE A 177 -9.98 1.31 -19.32
CA PHE A 177 -11.20 0.58 -19.67
C PHE A 177 -10.91 -0.82 -20.26
N LEU A 178 -9.82 -0.98 -21.02
CA LEU A 178 -9.39 -2.29 -21.51
C LEU A 178 -8.90 -3.20 -20.38
N GLU A 179 -8.26 -2.65 -19.35
CA GLU A 179 -7.89 -3.39 -18.15
C GLU A 179 -9.09 -4.09 -17.52
N HIS A 180 -10.22 -3.38 -17.33
CA HIS A 180 -11.46 -3.96 -16.83
C HIS A 180 -12.03 -5.02 -17.81
N MET A 181 -12.09 -4.69 -19.09
CA MET A 181 -12.75 -5.54 -20.11
C MET A 181 -12.06 -6.88 -20.37
N VAL A 182 -10.76 -7.05 -20.06
CA VAL A 182 -10.09 -8.35 -20.21
C VAL A 182 -10.43 -9.36 -19.10
N PHE A 183 -10.96 -8.93 -17.95
CA PHE A 183 -11.49 -9.84 -16.92
C PHE A 183 -12.87 -10.43 -17.30
N MET A 184 -13.57 -9.84 -18.27
CA MET A 184 -14.94 -10.19 -18.68
C MET A 184 -15.00 -11.41 -19.62
N GLY A 185 -14.31 -12.48 -19.24
CA GLY A 185 -14.32 -13.77 -19.91
C GLY A 185 -13.42 -13.86 -21.15
N SER A 186 -13.15 -15.10 -21.55
CA SER A 186 -12.29 -15.48 -22.68
C SER A 186 -12.90 -16.62 -23.48
N GLU A 187 -12.43 -16.87 -24.70
CA GLU A 187 -12.96 -17.96 -25.54
C GLU A 187 -12.88 -19.34 -24.84
N LYS A 188 -11.81 -19.58 -24.07
CA LYS A 188 -11.60 -20.83 -23.32
C LYS A 188 -12.33 -20.87 -21.97
N PHE A 189 -12.53 -19.71 -21.34
CA PHE A 189 -13.26 -19.56 -20.07
C PHE A 189 -14.28 -18.41 -20.21
N PRO A 190 -15.48 -18.67 -20.76
CA PRO A 190 -16.41 -17.62 -21.19
C PRO A 190 -17.30 -17.06 -20.07
N GLU A 191 -17.14 -17.51 -18.83
CA GLU A 191 -17.91 -17.03 -17.68
C GLU A 191 -17.36 -15.68 -17.21
N GLU A 192 -18.21 -14.63 -17.24
CA GLU A 192 -17.89 -13.32 -16.66
C GLU A 192 -17.48 -13.47 -15.18
N ASN A 193 -16.38 -12.84 -14.78
CA ASN A 193 -15.82 -12.95 -13.42
C ASN A 193 -15.49 -14.40 -12.97
N GLY A 194 -15.40 -15.36 -13.89
CA GLY A 194 -15.04 -16.76 -13.60
C GLY A 194 -13.61 -16.96 -13.10
N PHE A 195 -12.72 -15.98 -13.31
CA PHE A 195 -11.36 -15.99 -12.76
C PHE A 195 -11.31 -15.51 -11.30
N ASP A 196 -11.89 -14.34 -11.02
CA ASP A 196 -12.09 -13.79 -9.67
C ASP A 196 -12.80 -14.79 -8.75
N SER A 197 -13.88 -15.40 -9.23
CA SER A 197 -14.63 -16.44 -8.52
C SER A 197 -13.74 -17.65 -8.17
N PHE A 198 -12.93 -18.11 -9.14
CA PHE A 198 -11.99 -19.21 -8.93
C PHE A 198 -10.90 -18.88 -7.91
N LEU A 199 -10.35 -17.66 -7.91
CA LEU A 199 -9.34 -17.27 -6.92
C LEU A 199 -9.93 -17.19 -5.51
N LYS A 200 -11.13 -16.61 -5.35
CA LYS A 200 -11.85 -16.54 -4.07
C LYS A 200 -12.16 -17.91 -3.49
N GLU A 201 -12.52 -18.89 -4.32
CA GLU A 201 -12.73 -20.29 -3.90
C GLU A 201 -11.42 -20.99 -3.48
N HIS A 202 -10.29 -20.59 -4.05
CA HIS A 202 -8.99 -21.25 -3.90
C HIS A 202 -7.95 -20.46 -3.09
N GLY A 203 -8.42 -19.55 -2.22
CA GLY A 203 -7.57 -18.84 -1.25
C GLY A 203 -6.57 -17.87 -1.90
N GLY A 204 -6.99 -17.23 -2.98
CA GLY A 204 -6.24 -16.24 -3.75
C GLY A 204 -6.98 -14.91 -3.91
N SER A 205 -6.30 -13.98 -4.57
CA SER A 205 -6.83 -12.69 -5.01
C SER A 205 -6.11 -12.19 -6.26
N ASP A 206 -6.77 -11.34 -7.02
CA ASP A 206 -6.24 -10.65 -8.19
C ASP A 206 -6.49 -9.14 -8.10
N ASN A 207 -5.73 -8.40 -8.89
CA ASN A 207 -5.97 -6.99 -9.18
C ASN A 207 -5.19 -6.58 -10.44
N ALA A 208 -5.46 -5.39 -10.95
CA ALA A 208 -4.64 -4.75 -11.98
C ALA A 208 -4.47 -3.25 -11.70
N SER A 209 -3.68 -2.59 -12.54
CA SER A 209 -3.48 -1.14 -12.52
C SER A 209 -2.91 -0.62 -13.85
N THR A 210 -3.52 0.43 -14.40
CA THR A 210 -3.04 1.16 -15.57
C THR A 210 -2.40 2.49 -15.17
N ASP A 211 -1.16 2.66 -15.59
CA ASP A 211 -0.31 3.83 -15.37
C ASP A 211 -0.20 4.63 -16.69
N CYS A 212 0.75 5.56 -16.78
CA CYS A 212 0.98 6.36 -17.99
C CYS A 212 1.49 5.52 -19.17
N GLU A 213 2.51 4.68 -18.96
CA GLU A 213 3.21 3.94 -20.03
C GLU A 213 3.13 2.39 -19.85
N ARG A 214 2.38 1.90 -18.85
CA ARG A 214 2.29 0.48 -18.49
C ARG A 214 0.94 0.10 -17.88
N SER A 215 0.47 -1.12 -18.15
CA SER A 215 -0.66 -1.76 -17.46
C SER A 215 -0.17 -3.07 -16.86
N VAL A 216 -0.40 -3.26 -15.55
CA VAL A 216 0.10 -4.40 -14.79
C VAL A 216 -1.07 -5.20 -14.24
N PHE A 217 -1.07 -6.50 -14.51
CA PHE A 217 -2.05 -7.46 -14.00
C PHE A 217 -1.33 -8.42 -13.06
N TYR A 218 -1.95 -8.82 -11.95
CA TYR A 218 -1.35 -9.79 -11.04
C TYR A 218 -2.38 -10.58 -10.24
N PHE A 219 -1.98 -11.78 -9.80
CA PHE A 219 -2.77 -12.60 -8.88
C PHE A 219 -1.90 -13.44 -7.95
N ASP A 220 -2.47 -13.85 -6.83
CA ASP A 220 -1.99 -14.88 -5.92
C ASP A 220 -3.03 -16.00 -5.73
N VAL A 221 -2.60 -17.22 -5.46
CA VAL A 221 -3.48 -18.38 -5.22
C VAL A 221 -2.78 -19.46 -4.39
N GLU A 222 -3.52 -20.38 -3.77
CA GLU A 222 -2.92 -21.60 -3.21
C GLU A 222 -2.14 -22.39 -4.28
N ARG A 223 -0.86 -22.67 -4.02
CA ARG A 223 0.09 -23.40 -4.90
C ARG A 223 -0.52 -24.52 -5.74
N ARG A 224 -1.36 -25.37 -5.15
CA ARG A 224 -1.93 -26.57 -5.81
C ARG A 224 -2.84 -26.24 -7.00
N TYR A 225 -3.35 -25.02 -7.10
CA TYR A 225 -4.19 -24.52 -8.20
C TYR A 225 -3.43 -23.60 -9.16
N PHE A 226 -2.15 -23.33 -8.92
CA PHE A 226 -1.39 -22.29 -9.64
C PHE A 226 -1.32 -22.49 -11.15
N ARG A 227 -1.12 -23.72 -11.64
CA ARG A 227 -1.10 -24.00 -13.09
C ARG A 227 -2.45 -23.70 -13.76
N GLU A 228 -3.55 -24.01 -13.09
CA GLU A 228 -4.90 -23.73 -13.59
C GLU A 228 -5.21 -22.22 -13.54
N ALA A 229 -4.79 -21.54 -12.48
CA ALA A 229 -4.88 -20.09 -12.39
C ALA A 229 -4.11 -19.38 -13.52
N LEU A 230 -2.86 -19.80 -13.78
CA LEU A 230 -2.06 -19.32 -14.91
C LEU A 230 -2.75 -19.54 -16.25
N ASP A 231 -3.34 -20.72 -16.48
CA ASP A 231 -4.00 -21.06 -17.74
C ASP A 231 -5.27 -20.24 -17.97
N ARG A 232 -6.06 -19.99 -16.92
CA ARG A 232 -7.24 -19.09 -16.95
C ARG A 232 -6.84 -17.64 -17.23
N TRP A 233 -5.90 -17.13 -16.45
CA TRP A 233 -5.46 -15.74 -16.50
C TRP A 233 -4.73 -15.38 -17.80
N ALA A 234 -3.94 -16.29 -18.35
CA ALA A 234 -3.27 -16.06 -19.64
C ALA A 234 -4.24 -15.77 -20.78
N GLN A 235 -5.49 -16.25 -20.71
CA GLN A 235 -6.48 -16.03 -21.78
C GLN A 235 -6.86 -14.54 -21.95
N PHE A 236 -6.67 -13.71 -20.91
CA PHE A 236 -6.86 -12.25 -20.98
C PHE A 236 -5.96 -11.61 -22.06
N PHE A 237 -4.80 -12.23 -22.31
CA PHE A 237 -3.79 -11.79 -23.27
C PHE A 237 -3.75 -12.61 -24.56
N ILE A 238 -4.55 -13.70 -24.65
CA ILE A 238 -4.60 -14.60 -25.83
C ILE A 238 -5.87 -14.38 -26.64
N CYS A 239 -7.05 -14.48 -26.00
CA CYS A 239 -8.35 -14.33 -26.66
C CYS A 239 -9.45 -13.96 -25.65
N PRO A 240 -9.44 -12.74 -25.10
CA PRO A 240 -10.54 -12.23 -24.30
C PRO A 240 -11.78 -12.00 -25.19
N LEU A 241 -12.96 -12.27 -24.63
CA LEU A 241 -14.21 -12.07 -25.35
C LEU A 241 -14.46 -10.58 -25.60
N MET A 242 -14.30 -9.75 -24.55
CA MET A 242 -14.70 -8.35 -24.53
C MET A 242 -16.13 -8.17 -25.10
N VAL A 243 -17.12 -8.87 -24.53
CA VAL A 243 -18.49 -8.89 -25.08
C VAL A 243 -19.07 -7.47 -25.10
N GLU A 244 -19.67 -7.07 -26.22
CA GLU A 244 -20.23 -5.71 -26.41
C GLU A 244 -21.33 -5.39 -25.37
N ASP A 245 -22.13 -6.38 -24.97
CA ASP A 245 -23.14 -6.26 -23.89
C ASP A 245 -22.53 -6.00 -22.48
N ALA A 246 -21.22 -6.24 -22.29
CA ALA A 246 -20.52 -5.90 -21.05
C ALA A 246 -19.99 -4.46 -21.05
N VAL A 247 -19.69 -3.89 -22.23
CA VAL A 247 -19.09 -2.54 -22.40
C VAL A 247 -19.87 -1.48 -21.62
N GLU A 248 -21.21 -1.47 -21.73
CA GLU A 248 -22.02 -0.47 -21.04
C GLU A 248 -21.97 -0.55 -19.51
N ARG A 249 -21.78 -1.75 -18.94
CA ARG A 249 -21.68 -1.99 -17.49
C ARG A 249 -20.30 -1.62 -16.95
N GLU A 250 -19.26 -2.06 -17.63
CA GLU A 250 -17.88 -1.82 -17.19
C GLU A 250 -17.50 -0.33 -17.31
N VAL A 251 -18.10 0.44 -18.25
CA VAL A 251 -17.97 1.91 -18.23
C VAL A 251 -18.60 2.53 -16.97
N GLU A 252 -19.70 1.97 -16.43
CA GLU A 252 -20.30 2.45 -15.17
C GLU A 252 -19.47 2.03 -13.95
N ALA A 253 -18.71 0.92 -14.02
CA ALA A 253 -17.71 0.56 -13.03
C ALA A 253 -16.54 1.56 -13.00
N VAL A 254 -15.95 1.85 -14.17
CA VAL A 254 -14.89 2.88 -14.32
C VAL A 254 -15.36 4.26 -13.86
N ASP A 255 -16.61 4.67 -14.17
CA ASP A 255 -17.17 5.93 -13.64
C ASP A 255 -17.28 5.90 -12.11
N SER A 256 -17.71 4.78 -11.53
CA SER A 256 -17.83 4.62 -10.07
C SER A 256 -16.48 4.75 -9.36
N GLU A 257 -15.42 4.16 -9.92
CA GLU A 257 -14.04 4.33 -9.44
C GLU A 257 -13.59 5.79 -9.52
N PHE A 258 -13.85 6.45 -10.65
CA PHE A 258 -13.57 7.87 -10.81
C PHE A 258 -14.34 8.73 -9.80
N GLN A 259 -15.64 8.48 -9.53
CA GLN A 259 -16.39 9.22 -8.50
C GLN A 259 -15.82 8.96 -7.09
N MET A 260 -15.34 7.74 -6.80
CA MET A 260 -14.66 7.42 -5.54
C MET A 260 -13.30 8.13 -5.39
N ALA A 261 -12.56 8.31 -6.49
CA ALA A 261 -11.30 9.04 -6.53
C ALA A 261 -11.48 10.58 -6.52
N ARG A 262 -12.59 11.09 -7.03
CA ARG A 262 -12.92 12.52 -7.16
C ARG A 262 -12.69 13.41 -5.92
N PRO A 263 -13.00 12.98 -4.68
CA PRO A 263 -12.69 13.75 -3.46
C PRO A 263 -11.23 13.63 -2.98
N SER A 264 -10.36 12.86 -3.64
CA SER A 264 -8.96 12.67 -3.24
C SER A 264 -8.09 13.87 -3.62
N ASP A 265 -7.59 14.60 -2.62
CA ASP A 265 -6.72 15.76 -2.83
C ASP A 265 -5.42 15.45 -3.61
N SER A 266 -4.92 14.20 -3.60
CA SER A 266 -3.76 13.83 -4.43
C SER A 266 -4.12 13.77 -5.90
N GLN A 267 -5.20 13.05 -6.25
CA GLN A 267 -5.69 12.92 -7.62
C GLN A 267 -6.12 14.28 -8.21
N ARG A 268 -6.75 15.12 -7.37
CA ARG A 268 -7.10 16.51 -7.69
C ARG A 268 -5.88 17.38 -8.01
N LYS A 269 -4.77 17.19 -7.27
CA LYS A 269 -3.49 17.86 -7.48
C LYS A 269 -2.78 17.34 -8.73
N GLU A 270 -2.75 16.02 -8.92
CA GLU A 270 -2.18 15.36 -10.11
C GLU A 270 -2.87 15.81 -11.40
N MET A 271 -4.21 15.74 -11.49
CA MET A 271 -4.91 16.21 -12.69
C MET A 271 -4.70 17.71 -12.96
N LEU A 272 -4.70 18.55 -11.91
CA LEU A 272 -4.38 19.97 -12.06
C LEU A 272 -2.94 20.18 -12.54
N PHE A 273 -1.97 19.42 -12.03
CA PHE A 273 -0.57 19.49 -12.43
C PHE A 273 -0.38 19.06 -13.90
N GLY A 274 -0.99 17.95 -14.31
CA GLY A 274 -0.96 17.46 -15.70
C GLY A 274 -1.56 18.47 -16.70
N SER A 275 -2.59 19.22 -16.28
CA SER A 275 -3.23 20.26 -17.10
C SER A 275 -2.33 21.48 -17.43
N ILE A 276 -1.17 21.61 -16.79
CA ILE A 276 -0.18 22.68 -17.03
C ILE A 276 0.80 22.32 -18.17
N ALA A 277 0.79 21.06 -18.62
CA ALA A 277 1.65 20.58 -19.70
C ALA A 277 1.35 21.27 -21.05
N LYS A 278 2.34 21.27 -21.95
CA LYS A 278 2.24 21.75 -23.34
C LYS A 278 0.99 21.15 -24.02
N PRO A 279 0.16 21.95 -24.73
CA PRO A 279 -1.00 21.44 -25.45
C PRO A 279 -0.63 20.31 -26.43
N GLY A 280 -1.38 19.22 -26.38
CA GLY A 280 -1.11 18.01 -27.18
C GLY A 280 -0.12 17.02 -26.55
N HIS A 281 0.49 17.33 -25.41
CA HIS A 281 1.32 16.37 -24.68
C HIS A 281 0.45 15.33 -23.94
N PRO A 282 0.76 14.02 -23.95
CA PRO A 282 -0.07 12.98 -23.34
C PRO A 282 -0.29 13.15 -21.82
N MET A 283 0.64 13.80 -21.11
CA MET A 283 0.49 14.21 -19.70
C MET A 283 -0.75 15.07 -19.40
N GLY A 284 -1.31 15.76 -20.41
CA GLY A 284 -2.56 16.52 -20.28
C GLY A 284 -3.84 15.68 -20.45
N LYS A 285 -3.73 14.39 -20.78
CA LYS A 285 -4.87 13.48 -20.98
C LYS A 285 -5.54 13.13 -19.65
N PHE A 286 -6.81 12.75 -19.73
CA PHE A 286 -7.58 12.26 -18.60
C PHE A 286 -7.45 10.74 -18.49
N LEU A 287 -6.52 10.30 -17.64
CA LEU A 287 -6.04 8.91 -17.58
C LEU A 287 -7.08 7.91 -17.01
N TRP A 288 -8.07 8.41 -16.27
CA TRP A 288 -9.05 7.59 -15.55
C TRP A 288 -10.15 7.00 -16.45
N GLY A 289 -10.65 7.77 -17.42
CA GLY A 289 -11.91 7.47 -18.08
C GLY A 289 -13.15 7.68 -17.19
N ASN A 290 -14.32 7.84 -17.82
CA ASN A 290 -15.63 7.92 -17.17
C ASN A 290 -16.76 7.78 -18.22
N THR A 291 -18.02 7.86 -17.79
CA THR A 291 -19.19 7.80 -18.67
C THR A 291 -19.18 8.90 -19.74
N GLN A 292 -18.62 10.08 -19.42
CA GLN A 292 -18.53 11.17 -20.38
C GLN A 292 -17.55 10.83 -21.51
N THR A 293 -16.35 10.36 -21.20
CA THR A 293 -15.28 10.11 -22.20
C THR A 293 -15.43 8.79 -22.95
N LEU A 294 -16.04 7.77 -22.34
CA LEU A 294 -16.13 6.42 -22.93
C LEU A 294 -17.52 6.10 -23.54
N LYS A 295 -18.59 6.79 -23.12
CA LYS A 295 -19.97 6.51 -23.55
C LYS A 295 -20.70 7.71 -24.18
N GLN A 296 -20.66 8.90 -23.56
CA GLN A 296 -21.44 10.05 -24.04
C GLN A 296 -20.77 10.80 -25.21
N GLU A 297 -19.58 11.36 -25.00
CA GLU A 297 -18.86 12.10 -26.05
C GLU A 297 -18.56 11.26 -27.31
N PRO A 298 -18.20 9.96 -27.23
CA PRO A 298 -18.00 9.14 -28.42
C PRO A 298 -19.31 8.93 -29.20
N ARG A 299 -20.41 8.66 -28.50
CA ARG A 299 -21.75 8.48 -29.10
C ARG A 299 -22.19 9.74 -29.84
N ASP A 300 -22.01 10.92 -29.25
CA ASP A 300 -22.36 12.20 -29.88
C ASP A 300 -21.50 12.51 -31.11
N LYS A 301 -20.25 12.01 -31.13
CA LYS A 301 -19.30 12.14 -32.26
C LYS A 301 -19.44 11.01 -33.30
N GLY A 302 -20.30 10.01 -33.08
CA GLY A 302 -20.45 8.83 -33.95
C GLY A 302 -19.27 7.86 -33.90
N ILE A 303 -18.49 7.88 -32.81
CA ILE A 303 -17.31 7.04 -32.59
C ILE A 303 -17.72 5.75 -31.87
N ASN A 304 -17.40 4.60 -32.45
CA ASN A 304 -17.64 3.30 -31.81
C ASN A 304 -16.51 2.98 -30.81
N THR A 305 -16.76 3.17 -29.51
CA THR A 305 -15.82 2.85 -28.43
C THR A 305 -15.41 1.37 -28.45
N TYR A 306 -16.33 0.45 -28.75
CA TYR A 306 -16.05 -1.00 -28.75
C TYR A 306 -15.09 -1.40 -29.89
N GLU A 307 -15.25 -0.84 -31.09
CA GLU A 307 -14.29 -1.05 -32.18
C GLU A 307 -12.89 -0.55 -31.81
N HIS A 308 -12.79 0.64 -31.20
CA HIS A 308 -11.51 1.20 -30.76
C HIS A 308 -10.88 0.37 -29.64
N LEU A 309 -11.67 -0.17 -28.71
CA LEU A 309 -11.21 -1.10 -27.67
C LEU A 309 -10.58 -2.36 -28.28
N ARG A 310 -11.27 -3.01 -29.22
CA ARG A 310 -10.76 -4.19 -29.93
C ARG A 310 -9.50 -3.88 -30.75
N GLN A 311 -9.43 -2.70 -31.38
CA GLN A 311 -8.24 -2.23 -32.10
C GLN A 311 -7.06 -1.99 -31.15
N PHE A 312 -7.29 -1.33 -30.03
CA PHE A 312 -6.26 -1.05 -29.01
C PHE A 312 -5.67 -2.35 -28.45
N TRP A 313 -6.51 -3.32 -28.10
CA TRP A 313 -6.06 -4.65 -27.69
C TRP A 313 -5.22 -5.33 -28.79
N THR A 314 -5.71 -5.34 -30.04
CA THR A 314 -5.00 -5.97 -31.17
C THR A 314 -3.64 -5.33 -31.47
N ARG A 315 -3.53 -4.02 -31.25
CA ARG A 315 -2.30 -3.22 -31.44
C ARG A 315 -1.27 -3.46 -30.31
N TYR A 316 -1.72 -3.45 -29.05
CA TYR A 316 -0.82 -3.35 -27.89
C TYR A 316 -0.76 -4.59 -26.98
N TYR A 317 -1.77 -5.47 -26.97
CA TYR A 317 -1.75 -6.68 -26.14
C TYR A 317 -1.03 -7.81 -26.89
N THR A 318 0.26 -7.60 -27.12
CA THR A 318 1.11 -8.45 -27.96
C THR A 318 2.43 -8.80 -27.27
N ALA A 319 2.93 -10.01 -27.51
CA ALA A 319 3.97 -10.64 -26.70
C ALA A 319 5.27 -9.83 -26.56
N GLN A 320 5.66 -9.05 -27.57
CA GLN A 320 6.89 -8.26 -27.53
C GLN A 320 6.82 -7.02 -26.62
N TYR A 321 5.64 -6.61 -26.16
CA TYR A 321 5.48 -5.56 -25.14
C TYR A 321 5.21 -6.15 -23.74
N MET A 322 5.19 -7.47 -23.60
CA MET A 322 4.81 -8.14 -22.36
C MET A 322 6.02 -8.69 -21.60
N THR A 323 6.00 -8.53 -20.28
CA THR A 323 6.94 -9.19 -19.36
C THR A 323 6.17 -9.94 -18.29
N LEU A 324 6.49 -11.22 -18.12
CA LEU A 324 5.84 -12.10 -17.15
C LEU A 324 6.82 -12.48 -16.02
N ALA A 325 6.37 -12.33 -14.78
CA ALA A 325 6.99 -12.91 -13.59
C ALA A 325 6.08 -13.99 -13.00
N VAL A 326 6.65 -15.15 -12.62
CA VAL A 326 5.94 -16.23 -11.92
C VAL A 326 6.73 -16.67 -10.68
N GLN A 327 6.03 -16.88 -9.57
CA GLN A 327 6.61 -17.31 -8.30
C GLN A 327 5.82 -18.49 -7.74
N SER A 328 6.47 -19.64 -7.60
CA SER A 328 5.94 -20.78 -6.85
C SER A 328 7.06 -21.67 -6.30
N ARG A 329 6.69 -22.79 -5.67
CA ARG A 329 7.59 -23.79 -5.07
C ARG A 329 7.97 -24.97 -5.99
N GLU A 330 7.46 -24.97 -7.22
CA GLU A 330 7.92 -25.86 -8.28
C GLU A 330 9.38 -25.56 -8.66
N CYS A 331 10.07 -26.51 -9.28
CA CYS A 331 11.40 -26.23 -9.82
C CYS A 331 11.31 -25.32 -11.06
N LEU A 332 12.41 -24.63 -11.38
CA LEU A 332 12.48 -23.73 -12.54
C LEU A 332 12.08 -24.43 -13.84
N ASP A 333 12.50 -25.68 -14.06
CA ASP A 333 12.14 -26.46 -15.26
C ASP A 333 10.61 -26.65 -15.40
N THR A 334 9.91 -26.86 -14.30
CA THR A 334 8.44 -27.02 -14.29
C THR A 334 7.75 -25.68 -14.53
N LEU A 335 8.25 -24.59 -13.94
CA LEU A 335 7.70 -23.25 -14.17
C LEU A 335 7.95 -22.78 -15.60
N GLU A 336 9.15 -23.02 -16.14
CA GLU A 336 9.48 -22.73 -17.53
C GLU A 336 8.61 -23.54 -18.49
N GLN A 337 8.38 -24.84 -18.21
CA GLN A 337 7.46 -25.66 -19.00
C GLN A 337 6.06 -25.07 -19.00
N TRP A 338 5.47 -24.76 -17.84
CA TRP A 338 4.12 -24.20 -17.75
C TRP A 338 4.02 -22.84 -18.44
N VAL A 339 4.99 -21.96 -18.25
CA VAL A 339 5.04 -20.66 -18.93
C VAL A 339 5.12 -20.82 -20.45
N ARG A 340 5.98 -21.71 -20.95
CA ARG A 340 6.08 -22.00 -22.40
C ARG A 340 4.79 -22.60 -22.95
N GLU A 341 4.17 -23.55 -22.26
CA GLU A 341 2.92 -24.19 -22.71
C GLU A 341 1.74 -23.21 -22.77
N ILE A 342 1.63 -22.30 -21.80
CA ILE A 342 0.48 -21.41 -21.64
C ILE A 342 0.66 -20.10 -22.43
N PHE A 343 1.80 -19.41 -22.27
CA PHE A 343 1.98 -18.04 -22.77
C PHE A 343 2.56 -17.96 -24.18
N SER A 344 3.02 -19.07 -24.78
CA SER A 344 3.46 -19.08 -26.19
C SER A 344 2.31 -18.86 -27.20
N LEU A 345 1.07 -18.88 -26.73
CA LEU A 345 -0.13 -18.59 -27.52
C LEU A 345 -0.42 -17.09 -27.68
N ILE A 346 0.26 -16.21 -26.92
CA ILE A 346 0.06 -14.76 -27.02
C ILE A 346 0.56 -14.27 -28.40
N PRO A 347 -0.25 -13.50 -29.14
CA PRO A 347 0.11 -13.05 -30.48
C PRO A 347 1.32 -12.09 -30.46
N ASN A 348 2.19 -12.21 -31.46
CA ASN A 348 3.25 -11.24 -31.74
C ASN A 348 2.98 -10.59 -33.11
N ASN A 349 2.62 -9.31 -33.12
CA ASN A 349 2.30 -8.58 -34.36
C ASN A 349 3.56 -7.99 -35.06
N GLY A 350 4.74 -8.05 -34.43
CA GLY A 350 6.01 -7.58 -34.98
C GLY A 350 6.16 -6.06 -35.10
N GLU A 351 5.17 -5.29 -34.64
CA GLU A 351 5.19 -3.83 -34.72
C GLU A 351 6.02 -3.21 -33.57
N PRO A 352 6.61 -2.02 -33.76
CA PRO A 352 7.36 -1.33 -32.72
C PRO A 352 6.44 -0.77 -31.63
N ALA A 353 6.95 -0.74 -30.39
CA ALA A 353 6.30 -0.05 -29.28
C ALA A 353 6.17 1.45 -29.57
N GLU A 354 5.20 2.10 -28.93
CA GLU A 354 5.08 3.56 -28.99
C GLU A 354 6.20 4.21 -28.15
N ASP A 355 6.83 5.25 -28.69
CA ASP A 355 7.99 5.92 -28.08
C ASP A 355 7.71 7.40 -27.87
N PHE A 356 7.52 7.79 -26.61
CA PHE A 356 7.28 9.18 -26.22
C PHE A 356 8.57 9.95 -25.92
N SER A 357 9.77 9.34 -26.00
CA SER A 357 11.06 9.96 -25.62
C SER A 357 11.43 11.23 -26.42
N HIS A 358 10.73 11.49 -27.52
CA HIS A 358 10.83 12.70 -28.33
C HIS A 358 10.02 13.89 -27.78
N LEU A 359 9.10 13.67 -26.83
CA LEU A 359 8.18 14.66 -26.24
C LEU A 359 8.74 15.27 -24.93
N GLN A 360 10.02 15.65 -24.92
CA GLN A 360 10.67 16.14 -23.71
C GLN A 360 10.20 17.54 -23.29
N GLU A 361 10.47 17.88 -22.02
CA GLU A 361 10.18 19.20 -21.43
C GLU A 361 8.70 19.64 -21.56
N PRO A 362 7.71 18.82 -21.15
CA PRO A 362 6.28 19.19 -21.27
C PRO A 362 5.87 20.38 -20.40
N PHE A 363 6.67 20.72 -19.39
CA PHE A 363 6.41 21.81 -18.45
C PHE A 363 7.25 23.06 -18.71
N ASP A 364 7.97 23.12 -19.84
CA ASP A 364 8.56 24.36 -20.35
C ASP A 364 7.43 25.24 -20.95
N THR A 365 6.65 25.83 -20.05
CA THR A 365 5.53 26.73 -20.33
C THR A 365 5.60 27.92 -19.37
N PRO A 366 5.15 29.12 -19.77
CA PRO A 366 5.13 30.29 -18.87
C PRO A 366 4.20 30.11 -17.67
N ASP A 367 3.28 29.13 -17.71
CA ASP A 367 2.35 28.85 -16.63
C ASP A 367 2.96 27.98 -15.52
N PHE A 368 3.93 27.11 -15.83
CA PHE A 368 4.52 26.21 -14.84
C PHE A 368 5.19 26.96 -13.67
N ASN A 369 5.90 28.06 -13.93
CA ASN A 369 6.65 28.80 -12.91
C ASN A 369 5.81 29.87 -12.17
N LYS A 370 4.66 29.46 -11.64
CA LYS A 370 3.68 30.32 -10.95
C LYS A 370 3.28 29.80 -9.57
N LEU A 371 2.59 30.65 -8.81
CA LEU A 371 1.95 30.33 -7.54
C LEU A 371 0.49 29.92 -7.80
N TYR A 372 0.20 28.65 -7.55
CA TYR A 372 -1.14 28.05 -7.61
C TYR A 372 -1.74 28.03 -6.21
N ARG A 373 -2.90 28.68 -6.03
CA ARG A 373 -3.72 28.56 -4.82
C ARG A 373 -4.83 27.57 -5.08
N VAL A 374 -4.96 26.55 -4.25
CA VAL A 374 -5.89 25.43 -4.45
C VAL A 374 -6.78 25.27 -3.22
N VAL A 375 -8.06 24.96 -3.43
CA VAL A 375 -9.01 24.64 -2.37
C VAL A 375 -9.08 23.11 -2.20
N PRO A 376 -8.54 22.54 -1.10
CA PRO A 376 -8.60 21.12 -0.82
C PRO A 376 -9.98 20.68 -0.32
N VAL A 377 -10.28 19.39 -0.45
CA VAL A 377 -11.46 18.72 0.13
C VAL A 377 -11.22 18.48 1.63
N LYS A 378 -10.03 18.02 2.01
CA LYS A 378 -9.63 17.90 3.41
C LYS A 378 -9.30 19.27 4.00
N LYS A 379 -9.60 19.45 5.29
CA LYS A 379 -9.18 20.63 6.07
C LYS A 379 -7.70 20.53 6.43
N VAL A 380 -6.84 20.78 5.45
CA VAL A 380 -5.38 20.71 5.57
C VAL A 380 -4.73 21.93 4.91
N HIS A 381 -3.68 22.45 5.53
CA HIS A 381 -2.79 23.41 4.89
C HIS A 381 -1.55 22.67 4.41
N ALA A 382 -1.26 22.73 3.10
CA ALA A 382 -0.08 22.09 2.53
C ALA A 382 0.58 23.00 1.49
N LEU A 383 1.91 23.00 1.50
CA LEU A 383 2.75 23.65 0.51
C LEU A 383 3.48 22.56 -0.28
N THR A 384 3.17 22.42 -1.56
CA THR A 384 3.89 21.55 -2.48
C THR A 384 4.74 22.41 -3.41
N ILE A 385 6.03 22.10 -3.51
CA ILE A 385 6.96 22.76 -4.42
C ILE A 385 7.54 21.67 -5.32
N SER A 386 7.40 21.83 -6.63
CA SER A 386 7.73 20.80 -7.62
C SER A 386 8.64 21.34 -8.72
N TRP A 387 9.50 20.47 -9.25
CA TRP A 387 10.39 20.76 -10.38
C TRP A 387 10.20 19.70 -11.45
N ALA A 388 10.14 20.13 -12.71
CA ALA A 388 10.23 19.25 -13.87
C ALA A 388 11.69 19.09 -14.29
N LEU A 389 12.13 17.84 -14.43
CA LEU A 389 13.47 17.43 -14.83
C LEU A 389 13.42 16.56 -16.10
N PRO A 390 14.52 16.45 -16.87
CA PRO A 390 14.65 15.43 -17.91
C PRO A 390 14.50 14.00 -17.31
N PRO A 391 14.14 12.98 -18.12
CA PRO A 391 13.96 11.60 -17.65
C PRO A 391 15.13 11.08 -16.81
N GLN A 392 14.87 10.78 -15.53
CA GLN A 392 15.90 10.32 -14.58
C GLN A 392 16.06 8.79 -14.54
N ALA A 393 15.15 8.02 -15.16
CA ALA A 393 15.18 6.56 -15.15
C ALA A 393 16.51 5.96 -15.65
N GLN A 394 17.13 6.59 -16.66
CA GLN A 394 18.46 6.19 -17.18
C GLN A 394 19.59 6.28 -16.13
N HIS A 395 19.40 7.04 -15.04
CA HIS A 395 20.37 7.23 -13.96
C HIS A 395 20.11 6.31 -12.76
N TYR A 396 19.38 5.20 -12.95
CA TYR A 396 19.01 4.25 -11.90
C TYR A 396 20.17 3.76 -11.02
N ARG A 397 21.40 3.71 -11.53
CA ARG A 397 22.59 3.27 -10.76
C ARG A 397 23.04 4.28 -9.71
N VAL A 398 22.65 5.54 -9.89
CA VAL A 398 23.07 6.70 -9.09
C VAL A 398 21.90 7.24 -8.26
N LYS A 399 20.67 7.12 -8.76
CA LYS A 399 19.41 7.62 -8.15
C LYS A 399 19.52 9.02 -7.57
N PRO A 400 19.83 10.03 -8.41
CA PRO A 400 20.05 11.39 -7.93
C PRO A 400 18.86 11.95 -7.15
N LEU A 401 17.62 11.67 -7.59
CA LEU A 401 16.42 12.15 -6.89
C LEU A 401 16.22 11.49 -5.52
N PHE A 402 16.41 10.17 -5.40
CA PHE A 402 16.37 9.45 -4.10
C PHE A 402 17.43 9.95 -3.12
N TYR A 403 18.63 10.25 -3.63
CA TYR A 403 19.71 10.84 -2.83
C TYR A 403 19.32 12.23 -2.30
N ILE A 404 18.68 13.05 -3.14
CA ILE A 404 18.24 14.41 -2.78
C ILE A 404 17.05 14.37 -1.81
N SER A 405 16.06 13.49 -2.01
CA SER A 405 14.95 13.33 -1.06
C SER A 405 15.44 12.92 0.32
N TRP A 406 16.31 11.91 0.41
CA TRP A 406 16.85 11.43 1.68
C TRP A 406 17.48 12.55 2.54
N LEU A 407 18.16 13.51 1.92
CA LEU A 407 18.71 14.69 2.61
C LEU A 407 17.61 15.67 3.07
N ILE A 408 16.62 15.91 2.21
CA ILE A 408 15.52 16.87 2.45
C ILE A 408 14.54 16.35 3.51
N GLU A 409 14.21 15.06 3.49
CA GLU A 409 13.31 14.39 4.44
C GLU A 409 13.91 14.11 5.82
N HIS A 410 15.23 14.24 5.97
CA HIS A 410 15.91 13.98 7.25
C HIS A 410 15.22 14.74 8.41
N GLU A 411 14.76 14.04 9.45
CA GLU A 411 14.06 14.69 10.58
C GLU A 411 14.99 15.17 11.71
N GLY A 412 16.29 14.85 11.65
CA GLY A 412 17.26 15.15 12.71
C GLY A 412 17.64 16.62 12.83
N ALA A 413 18.51 16.93 13.80
CA ALA A 413 19.04 18.28 13.97
C ALA A 413 19.72 18.80 12.68
N GLY A 414 19.50 20.07 12.37
CA GLY A 414 20.01 20.73 11.15
C GLY A 414 19.11 20.64 9.92
N SER A 415 18.00 19.90 9.99
CA SER A 415 17.10 19.74 8.83
C SER A 415 16.03 20.81 8.70
N ILE A 416 15.45 20.88 7.50
CA ILE A 416 14.28 21.70 7.17
C ILE A 416 13.16 21.43 8.18
N LEU A 417 12.74 20.18 8.35
CA LEU A 417 11.61 19.86 9.22
C LEU A 417 11.92 20.14 10.70
N SER A 418 13.17 19.97 11.14
CA SER A 418 13.61 20.35 12.49
C SER A 418 13.46 21.85 12.73
N LEU A 419 13.92 22.68 11.79
CA LEU A 419 13.79 24.15 11.87
C LEU A 419 12.33 24.62 11.78
N LEU A 420 11.54 24.05 10.88
CA LEU A 420 10.12 24.39 10.72
C LEU A 420 9.28 23.96 11.95
N ARG A 421 9.57 22.81 12.56
CA ARG A 421 8.94 22.38 13.83
C ARG A 421 9.32 23.30 14.99
N LYS A 422 10.59 23.73 15.10
CA LYS A 422 11.02 24.73 16.12
C LYS A 422 10.27 26.06 16.02
N LYS A 423 9.92 26.49 14.79
CA LYS A 423 9.13 27.70 14.52
C LYS A 423 7.61 27.48 14.56
N CYS A 424 7.15 26.27 14.90
CA CYS A 424 5.74 25.87 14.85
C CYS A 424 5.07 26.05 13.48
N TRP A 425 5.82 25.99 12.38
CA TRP A 425 5.33 26.21 11.01
C TRP A 425 4.94 24.92 10.27
N ALA A 426 5.56 23.78 10.54
CA ALA A 426 5.26 22.52 9.86
C ALA A 426 5.14 21.34 10.82
N LEU A 427 4.35 20.35 10.41
CA LEU A 427 4.11 19.10 11.13
C LEU A 427 4.92 17.93 10.52
N ALA A 428 4.87 17.81 9.20
CA ALA A 428 5.54 16.79 8.41
C ALA A 428 6.07 17.38 7.10
N LEU A 429 7.10 16.75 6.54
CA LEU A 429 7.66 17.04 5.23
C LEU A 429 7.90 15.71 4.53
N PHE A 430 7.53 15.66 3.26
CA PHE A 430 7.83 14.55 2.36
C PHE A 430 8.52 15.11 1.11
N ALA A 431 9.50 14.40 0.56
CA ALA A 431 10.21 14.81 -0.64
C ALA A 431 10.55 13.60 -1.51
N GLY A 432 10.48 13.75 -2.82
CA GLY A 432 10.82 12.67 -3.74
C GLY A 432 10.16 12.79 -5.10
N ASN A 433 10.41 11.76 -5.88
CA ASN A 433 9.62 11.32 -7.02
C ASN A 433 8.99 9.98 -6.63
N ASN A 434 7.69 9.83 -6.77
CA ASN A 434 7.04 8.53 -6.70
C ASN A 434 7.44 7.70 -7.93
N GLU A 435 7.44 6.37 -7.82
CA GLU A 435 7.76 5.47 -8.95
C GLU A 435 6.60 5.35 -9.97
N SER A 436 5.55 6.18 -9.87
CA SER A 436 4.44 6.22 -10.82
C SER A 436 4.82 6.86 -12.15
N GLY A 437 4.23 6.40 -13.24
CA GLY A 437 4.39 6.96 -14.58
C GLY A 437 4.01 8.44 -14.68
N PHE A 438 3.18 8.96 -13.76
CA PHE A 438 2.88 10.39 -13.69
C PHE A 438 4.08 11.23 -13.23
N GLU A 439 4.89 10.73 -12.29
CA GLU A 439 6.07 11.43 -11.77
C GLU A 439 7.39 10.98 -12.43
N GLN A 440 7.43 9.80 -13.07
CA GLN A 440 8.61 9.28 -13.75
C GLN A 440 8.24 8.44 -14.99
N ASN A 441 8.55 8.94 -16.18
CA ASN A 441 8.25 8.29 -17.46
C ASN A 441 9.35 8.56 -18.50
N SER A 442 9.16 8.12 -19.75
CA SER A 442 10.11 8.35 -20.85
C SER A 442 10.25 9.84 -21.28
N THR A 443 9.31 10.71 -20.89
CA THR A 443 9.22 12.11 -21.34
C THR A 443 9.81 13.12 -20.33
N PHE A 444 9.69 12.87 -19.02
CA PHE A 444 10.27 13.69 -17.94
C PHE A 444 10.38 12.92 -16.61
N SER A 445 10.88 13.60 -15.58
CA SER A 445 10.64 13.21 -14.18
C SER A 445 10.30 14.43 -13.33
N VAL A 446 9.44 14.28 -12.33
CA VAL A 446 9.04 15.33 -11.38
C VAL A 446 9.65 15.02 -10.02
N PHE A 447 10.31 16.01 -9.43
CA PHE A 447 10.68 15.98 -8.02
C PHE A 447 9.77 16.94 -7.27
N SER A 448 9.18 16.50 -6.16
CA SER A 448 8.25 17.29 -5.36
C SER A 448 8.64 17.28 -3.87
N VAL A 449 8.48 18.42 -3.20
CA VAL A 449 8.56 18.55 -1.74
C VAL A 449 7.22 19.02 -1.22
N SER A 450 6.55 18.20 -0.40
CA SER A 450 5.24 18.46 0.19
C SER A 450 5.35 18.66 1.70
N ILE A 451 5.03 19.86 2.17
CA ILE A 451 5.13 20.27 3.58
C ILE A 451 3.73 20.44 4.14
N THR A 452 3.40 19.69 5.20
CA THR A 452 2.15 19.87 5.95
C THR A 452 2.32 21.00 6.95
N LEU A 453 1.55 22.07 6.77
CA LEU A 453 1.68 23.32 7.52
C LEU A 453 0.74 23.36 8.74
N THR A 454 1.13 24.16 9.73
CA THR A 454 0.21 24.68 10.76
C THR A 454 -0.50 25.93 10.23
N GLU A 455 -1.48 26.46 10.96
CA GLU A 455 -2.09 27.78 10.68
C GLU A 455 -1.02 28.90 10.62
N GLN A 456 -0.05 28.88 11.55
CA GLN A 456 1.07 29.85 11.54
C GLN A 456 1.99 29.64 10.34
N GLY A 457 2.26 28.39 9.95
CA GLY A 457 3.01 28.07 8.75
C GLY A 457 2.28 28.46 7.46
N HIS A 458 0.94 28.40 7.45
CA HIS A 458 0.12 28.88 6.34
C HIS A 458 0.25 30.39 6.17
N ALA A 459 0.13 31.17 7.26
CA ALA A 459 0.34 32.61 7.23
C ALA A 459 1.76 33.01 6.75
N HIS A 460 2.77 32.18 7.04
CA HIS A 460 4.18 32.41 6.69
C HIS A 460 4.70 31.48 5.58
N PHE A 461 3.82 30.96 4.70
CA PHE A 461 4.20 29.91 3.73
C PHE A 461 5.37 30.30 2.81
N HIS A 462 5.53 31.60 2.52
CA HIS A 462 6.67 32.14 1.76
C HIS A 462 8.01 31.99 2.50
N GLN A 463 8.01 32.12 3.82
CA GLN A 463 9.19 31.89 4.67
C GLN A 463 9.49 30.40 4.80
N VAL A 464 8.45 29.56 4.81
CA VAL A 464 8.60 28.10 4.73
C VAL A 464 9.25 27.68 3.40
N ALA A 465 8.78 28.21 2.27
CA ALA A 465 9.40 28.02 0.96
C ALA A 465 10.85 28.51 0.93
N HIS A 466 11.13 29.69 1.52
CA HIS A 466 12.48 30.22 1.60
C HIS A 466 13.42 29.32 2.41
N VAL A 467 12.98 28.74 3.53
CA VAL A 467 13.78 27.75 4.29
C VAL A 467 14.15 26.53 3.46
N LEU A 468 13.22 26.02 2.61
CA LEU A 468 13.53 24.93 1.67
C LEU A 468 14.58 25.36 0.64
N PHE A 469 14.44 26.55 0.04
CA PHE A 469 15.42 27.06 -0.93
C PHE A 469 16.79 27.35 -0.30
N GLN A 470 16.84 27.79 0.96
CA GLN A 470 18.09 27.91 1.72
C GLN A 470 18.77 26.55 1.92
N TYR A 471 18.00 25.47 2.17
CA TYR A 471 18.55 24.11 2.26
C TYR A 471 19.08 23.62 0.91
N LEU A 472 18.32 23.81 -0.18
CA LEU A 472 18.75 23.43 -1.53
C LEU A 472 20.03 24.18 -1.95
N LYS A 473 20.12 25.49 -1.67
CA LYS A 473 21.32 26.28 -1.92
C LYS A 473 22.52 25.83 -1.07
N MET A 474 22.28 25.43 0.18
CA MET A 474 23.31 24.83 1.03
C MET A 474 23.82 23.52 0.40
N LEU A 475 22.95 22.64 -0.08
CA LEU A 475 23.35 21.42 -0.79
C LEU A 475 24.15 21.73 -2.07
N GLN A 476 23.73 22.73 -2.85
CA GLN A 476 24.46 23.19 -4.04
C GLN A 476 25.88 23.69 -3.71
N THR A 477 26.03 24.37 -2.57
CA THR A 477 27.32 24.94 -2.11
C THR A 477 28.25 23.87 -1.52
N LEU A 478 27.71 22.90 -0.79
CA LEU A 478 28.48 21.82 -0.15
C LEU A 478 28.77 20.65 -1.09
N GLY A 479 28.01 20.52 -2.17
CA GLY A 479 28.12 19.45 -3.15
C GLY A 479 27.66 18.08 -2.62
N PRO A 480 27.62 17.05 -3.51
CA PRO A 480 27.19 15.71 -3.14
C PRO A 480 28.13 15.09 -2.09
N GLN A 481 27.53 14.40 -1.12
CA GLN A 481 28.19 13.72 0.00
C GLN A 481 27.87 12.23 -0.03
N GLN A 482 28.83 11.34 0.19
CA GLN A 482 28.55 9.90 0.20
C GLN A 482 27.59 9.53 1.35
N SER A 483 26.45 8.91 1.01
CA SER A 483 25.49 8.35 1.97
C SER A 483 24.97 6.99 1.49
N PRO A 484 24.83 5.95 2.34
CA PRO A 484 24.39 4.62 1.92
C PRO A 484 22.92 4.28 2.26
N VAL A 485 22.23 3.64 1.29
CA VAL A 485 21.27 2.50 1.44
C VAL A 485 19.80 2.77 1.86
N ASP A 486 18.80 2.17 1.16
CA ASP A 486 17.86 1.16 1.74
C ASP A 486 16.94 0.40 0.74
N PHE A 487 16.41 -0.78 1.14
CA PHE A 487 16.39 -2.00 0.27
C PHE A 487 15.04 -2.62 -0.22
N VAL A 488 13.82 -2.13 0.04
CA VAL A 488 12.62 -2.98 -0.24
C VAL A 488 11.35 -2.28 -0.80
N ALA A 489 11.13 -2.37 -2.13
CA ALA A 489 9.84 -2.16 -2.80
C ALA A 489 9.83 -2.83 -4.21
N SER A 490 9.61 -2.05 -5.29
CA SER A 490 10.49 -1.93 -6.48
C SER A 490 11.00 -3.15 -7.32
N VAL A 491 11.23 -4.35 -6.76
CA VAL A 491 11.80 -5.50 -7.51
C VAL A 491 10.88 -5.98 -8.64
N CYS A 492 9.58 -5.68 -8.55
CA CYS A 492 8.62 -5.89 -9.63
C CYS A 492 8.85 -4.91 -10.81
N GLU A 493 9.04 -3.63 -10.50
CA GLU A 493 9.26 -2.57 -11.51
C GLU A 493 10.62 -2.71 -12.19
N ASN A 494 11.61 -3.24 -11.47
CA ASN A 494 12.97 -3.45 -11.98
C ASN A 494 13.06 -4.28 -13.27
N MET A 495 12.11 -5.18 -13.50
CA MET A 495 12.17 -6.04 -14.68
C MET A 495 11.91 -5.26 -15.99
N GLN A 496 11.35 -4.05 -15.91
CA GLN A 496 11.17 -3.13 -17.05
C GLN A 496 12.36 -2.20 -17.28
N LEU A 497 13.15 -1.89 -16.25
CA LEU A 497 14.06 -0.72 -16.24
C LEU A 497 15.56 -1.08 -16.15
N PHE A 498 15.90 -2.33 -15.84
CA PHE A 498 17.27 -2.73 -15.47
C PHE A 498 17.77 -3.92 -16.28
N SER A 499 19.09 -4.09 -16.37
CA SER A 499 19.69 -5.29 -16.97
C SER A 499 19.44 -6.53 -16.11
N LYS A 500 19.33 -7.73 -16.71
CA LYS A 500 18.99 -9.01 -16.05
C LYS A 500 19.74 -9.31 -14.74
N GLU A 501 21.01 -8.90 -14.64
CA GLU A 501 21.86 -9.06 -13.44
C GLU A 501 21.42 -8.19 -12.24
N HIS A 502 20.59 -7.17 -12.47
CA HIS A 502 20.18 -6.17 -11.51
C HIS A 502 18.67 -6.17 -11.20
N PHE A 503 17.89 -7.12 -11.72
CA PHE A 503 16.43 -7.19 -11.43
C PHE A 503 16.10 -7.23 -9.94
N LEU A 504 16.96 -7.82 -9.11
CA LEU A 504 16.74 -7.99 -7.67
C LEU A 504 17.35 -6.86 -6.80
N THR A 505 18.05 -5.92 -7.41
CA THR A 505 18.93 -4.98 -6.70
C THR A 505 19.00 -3.58 -7.33
N GLY A 506 18.38 -3.40 -8.48
CA GLY A 506 18.52 -2.23 -9.34
C GLY A 506 18.01 -0.96 -8.67
N ASP A 507 16.75 -0.97 -8.30
CA ASP A 507 16.03 -0.05 -7.40
C ASP A 507 16.76 0.33 -6.10
N THR A 508 17.57 -0.57 -5.55
CA THR A 508 18.14 -0.34 -4.23
C THR A 508 19.56 0.15 -4.37
N LEU A 509 20.43 -0.70 -4.92
CA LEU A 509 21.85 -0.53 -4.76
C LEU A 509 22.30 0.71 -5.51
N LEU A 510 23.05 1.55 -4.81
CA LEU A 510 23.81 2.64 -5.42
C LEU A 510 25.11 2.02 -5.91
N PHE A 511 25.13 1.61 -7.18
CA PHE A 511 26.27 0.90 -7.77
C PHE A 511 27.46 1.84 -8.02
N GLU A 512 27.19 3.11 -8.33
CA GLU A 512 28.19 4.06 -8.78
C GLU A 512 27.92 5.45 -8.18
N TYR A 513 28.89 6.01 -7.45
CA TYR A 513 28.84 7.40 -7.00
C TYR A 513 29.46 8.32 -8.07
N LYS A 514 28.60 9.07 -8.77
CA LYS A 514 28.99 10.02 -9.84
C LYS A 514 28.61 11.45 -9.43
N PRO A 515 29.52 12.22 -8.81
CA PRO A 515 29.19 13.54 -8.26
C PRO A 515 28.76 14.55 -9.33
N GLN A 516 29.25 14.42 -10.56
CA GLN A 516 28.83 15.26 -11.68
C GLN A 516 27.33 15.09 -11.99
N VAL A 517 26.85 13.85 -12.13
CA VAL A 517 25.42 13.55 -12.40
C VAL A 517 24.51 14.09 -11.29
N ILE A 518 24.93 13.98 -10.03
CA ILE A 518 24.18 14.51 -8.88
C ILE A 518 24.21 16.05 -8.89
N GLY A 519 25.36 16.66 -9.21
CA GLY A 519 25.51 18.11 -9.34
C GLY A 519 24.67 18.70 -10.49
N ASP A 520 24.66 18.04 -11.66
CA ASP A 520 23.88 18.43 -12.83
C ASP A 520 22.37 18.41 -12.50
N ALA A 521 21.87 17.36 -11.83
CA ALA A 521 20.49 17.30 -11.36
C ALA A 521 20.17 18.39 -10.32
N LEU A 522 21.07 18.59 -9.35
CA LEU A 522 20.90 19.58 -8.28
C LEU A 522 20.95 21.03 -8.79
N ALA A 523 21.64 21.29 -9.91
CA ALA A 523 21.67 22.59 -10.59
C ALA A 523 20.33 22.95 -11.27
N LEU A 524 19.45 21.98 -11.52
CA LEU A 524 18.10 22.22 -12.04
C LEU A 524 17.12 22.69 -10.97
N LEU A 525 17.37 22.37 -9.69
CA LEU A 525 16.50 22.65 -8.54
C LEU A 525 16.63 24.11 -8.05
N THR A 526 16.36 25.08 -8.94
CA THR A 526 16.39 26.52 -8.61
C THR A 526 14.99 27.07 -8.32
N PRO A 527 14.86 28.18 -7.56
CA PRO A 527 13.54 28.75 -7.25
C PRO A 527 12.80 29.27 -8.47
N LEU A 528 13.52 29.82 -9.46
CA LEU A 528 12.92 30.35 -10.70
C LEU A 528 12.40 29.24 -11.63
N ARG A 529 12.85 27.99 -11.45
CA ARG A 529 12.36 26.79 -12.15
C ARG A 529 11.31 26.00 -11.38
N ALA A 530 10.94 26.44 -10.17
CA ALA A 530 9.94 25.76 -9.35
C ALA A 530 8.51 26.09 -9.78
N ASN A 531 7.61 25.13 -9.60
CA ASN A 531 6.16 25.31 -9.51
C ASN A 531 5.78 25.32 -8.02
N VAL A 532 4.90 26.24 -7.59
CA VAL A 532 4.53 26.40 -6.17
C VAL A 532 3.02 26.26 -5.99
N MET A 533 2.56 25.19 -5.34
CA MET A 533 1.14 24.94 -5.05
C MET A 533 0.86 25.09 -3.55
N LEU A 534 -0.04 26.02 -3.19
CA LEU A 534 -0.51 26.26 -1.84
C LEU A 534 -1.95 25.78 -1.68
N LEU A 535 -2.12 24.61 -1.06
CA LEU A 535 -3.42 24.02 -0.72
C LEU A 535 -3.87 24.58 0.64
N SER A 536 -5.04 25.22 0.68
CA SER A 536 -5.64 25.74 1.91
C SER A 536 -7.14 25.98 1.76
N PRO A 537 -7.98 25.62 2.76
CA PRO A 537 -9.38 26.01 2.78
C PRO A 537 -9.59 27.54 2.71
N GLU A 538 -8.63 28.33 3.19
CA GLU A 538 -8.70 29.81 3.15
C GLU A 538 -8.66 30.39 1.74
N ASN A 539 -8.23 29.61 0.74
CA ASN A 539 -8.32 30.02 -0.67
C ASN A 539 -9.78 30.02 -1.19
N GLN A 540 -10.75 29.48 -0.44
CA GLN A 540 -12.16 29.44 -0.86
C GLN A 540 -12.71 30.85 -1.09
N GLY A 541 -13.33 31.08 -2.25
CA GLY A 541 -13.81 32.40 -2.68
C GLY A 541 -12.72 33.34 -3.21
N GLN A 542 -11.44 32.93 -3.20
CA GLN A 542 -10.32 33.66 -3.82
C GLN A 542 -9.83 33.03 -5.14
N CYS A 543 -10.42 31.89 -5.51
CA CYS A 543 -10.12 31.11 -6.71
C CYS A 543 -11.21 31.31 -7.75
N ASP A 544 -10.82 31.68 -8.97
CA ASP A 544 -11.68 31.99 -10.10
C ASP A 544 -11.69 30.89 -11.19
N LEU A 545 -10.74 29.97 -11.14
CA LEU A 545 -10.61 28.86 -12.09
C LEU A 545 -11.09 27.54 -11.50
N THR A 546 -11.49 26.62 -12.37
CA THR A 546 -11.91 25.25 -12.01
C THR A 546 -11.34 24.26 -13.01
N GLU A 547 -10.65 23.23 -12.51
CA GLU A 547 -10.15 22.11 -13.31
C GLU A 547 -11.33 21.25 -13.81
N LYS A 548 -11.28 20.83 -15.08
CA LYS A 548 -12.41 20.24 -15.82
C LYS A 548 -12.99 18.99 -15.16
N TRP A 549 -12.14 18.03 -14.77
CA TRP A 549 -12.57 16.67 -14.45
C TRP A 549 -12.94 16.51 -12.98
N PHE A 550 -12.02 16.85 -12.08
CA PHE A 550 -12.23 16.73 -10.64
C PHE A 550 -13.02 17.91 -10.06
N GLY A 551 -13.16 19.02 -10.79
CA GLY A 551 -13.74 20.25 -10.25
C GLY A 551 -12.85 20.87 -9.18
N THR A 552 -11.53 20.85 -9.39
CA THR A 552 -10.58 21.48 -8.47
C THR A 552 -10.64 22.99 -8.62
N SER A 553 -11.12 23.71 -7.60
CA SER A 553 -11.13 25.17 -7.60
C SER A 553 -9.73 25.70 -7.27
N TYR A 554 -9.19 26.51 -8.18
CA TYR A 554 -7.85 27.07 -8.07
C TYR A 554 -7.76 28.51 -8.59
N GLY A 555 -6.70 29.21 -8.24
CA GLY A 555 -6.35 30.52 -8.76
C GLY A 555 -4.86 30.57 -9.05
N VAL A 556 -4.48 31.14 -10.19
CA VAL A 556 -3.09 31.23 -10.64
C VAL A 556 -2.61 32.67 -10.49
N LYS A 557 -1.45 32.86 -9.87
CA LYS A 557 -0.80 34.17 -9.77
C LYS A 557 0.68 34.04 -10.07
N ASP A 558 1.23 35.05 -10.73
CA ASP A 558 2.67 35.21 -10.84
C ASP A 558 3.31 35.26 -9.44
N VAL A 559 4.49 34.64 -9.31
CA VAL A 559 5.31 34.79 -8.10
C VAL A 559 5.61 36.28 -7.91
N PRO A 560 5.35 36.87 -6.72
CA PRO A 560 5.56 38.30 -6.47
C PRO A 560 6.98 38.76 -6.82
N GLN A 561 7.11 39.96 -7.39
CA GLN A 561 8.40 40.46 -7.87
C GLN A 561 9.46 40.50 -6.76
N GLU A 562 9.09 40.93 -5.55
CA GLU A 562 9.95 40.91 -4.35
C GLU A 562 10.58 39.53 -4.08
N TRP A 563 9.82 38.45 -4.29
CA TRP A 563 10.30 37.08 -4.08
C TRP A 563 11.17 36.61 -5.26
N ARG A 564 10.80 36.97 -6.50
CA ARG A 564 11.64 36.69 -7.68
C ARG A 564 12.99 37.39 -7.58
N ASP A 565 12.98 38.66 -7.20
CA ASP A 565 14.18 39.47 -6.99
C ASP A 565 15.06 38.81 -5.93
N LEU A 566 14.53 38.54 -4.73
CA LEU A 566 15.26 37.85 -3.66
C LEU A 566 15.85 36.51 -4.13
N TRP A 567 15.04 35.66 -4.77
CA TRP A 567 15.46 34.32 -5.21
C TRP A 567 16.36 34.31 -6.45
N SER A 568 16.46 35.43 -7.18
CA SER A 568 17.41 35.62 -8.28
C SER A 568 18.80 36.07 -7.83
N THR A 569 18.94 36.51 -6.57
CA THR A 569 20.21 36.95 -5.99
C THR A 569 20.93 35.84 -5.23
N ASP A 570 22.19 36.08 -4.87
CA ASP A 570 22.99 35.19 -4.02
C ASP A 570 22.58 35.28 -2.54
N PHE A 571 21.31 34.96 -2.22
CA PHE A 571 20.71 35.12 -0.88
C PHE A 571 21.41 34.32 0.25
N GLU A 572 21.44 34.85 1.47
CA GLU A 572 22.18 34.25 2.59
C GLU A 572 21.67 32.85 2.99
N LEU A 573 22.62 31.96 3.32
CA LEU A 573 22.34 30.64 3.88
C LEU A 573 21.94 30.74 5.35
N ASN A 574 21.00 29.90 5.76
CA ASN A 574 20.56 29.84 7.16
C ASN A 574 21.55 29.03 8.01
N PRO A 575 22.15 29.59 9.07
CA PRO A 575 23.14 28.88 9.90
C PRO A 575 22.56 27.74 10.74
N ASP A 576 21.23 27.68 10.92
CA ASP A 576 20.56 26.55 11.58
C ASP A 576 20.44 25.30 10.68
N LEU A 577 20.70 25.43 9.37
CA LEU A 577 20.63 24.34 8.41
C LEU A 577 22.02 23.73 8.20
N HIS A 578 22.11 22.41 8.29
CA HIS A 578 23.34 21.67 8.02
C HIS A 578 23.06 20.24 7.53
N LEU A 579 24.07 19.61 6.94
CA LEU A 579 24.01 18.19 6.56
C LEU A 579 23.80 17.28 7.79
N PRO A 580 23.20 16.09 7.61
CA PRO A 580 23.13 15.08 8.67
C PRO A 580 24.53 14.70 9.18
N ALA A 581 24.67 14.55 10.49
CA ALA A 581 25.88 13.93 11.05
C ALA A 581 25.92 12.43 10.70
N PRO A 582 27.11 11.80 10.57
CA PRO A 582 27.23 10.37 10.29
C PRO A 582 26.38 9.52 11.25
N ASN A 583 25.52 8.66 10.67
CA ASN A 583 24.56 7.88 11.44
C ASN A 583 25.26 6.78 12.26
N ARG A 584 25.41 7.03 13.57
CA ARG A 584 26.08 6.14 14.53
C ARG A 584 25.33 4.82 14.81
N PHE A 585 24.13 4.64 14.27
CA PHE A 585 23.34 3.41 14.42
C PHE A 585 23.52 2.43 13.24
N ILE A 586 24.25 2.81 12.19
CA ILE A 586 24.63 1.87 11.12
C ILE A 586 25.59 0.83 11.71
N SER A 587 25.19 -0.44 11.70
CA SER A 587 25.98 -1.53 12.28
C SER A 587 27.00 -2.09 11.30
N GLU A 588 28.29 -1.86 11.57
CA GLU A 588 29.41 -2.49 10.86
C GLU A 588 29.60 -3.97 11.23
N LYS A 589 29.14 -4.39 12.43
CA LYS A 589 29.31 -5.77 12.94
C LYS A 589 28.07 -6.62 12.73
N ARG A 590 28.07 -7.43 11.67
CA ARG A 590 27.15 -8.58 11.49
C ARG A 590 27.77 -9.87 12.03
N THR A 591 28.03 -9.93 13.34
CA THR A 591 28.51 -11.16 14.01
C THR A 591 27.33 -11.92 14.63
N HIS A 592 27.05 -13.13 14.15
CA HIS A 592 26.11 -14.05 14.80
C HIS A 592 26.67 -14.51 16.15
N THR A 593 25.94 -14.25 17.23
CA THR A 593 26.29 -14.72 18.57
C THR A 593 25.91 -16.18 18.76
N HIS A 594 26.87 -17.09 18.57
CA HIS A 594 26.69 -18.50 18.91
C HIS A 594 26.78 -18.71 20.43
N THR A 595 25.68 -19.15 21.05
CA THR A 595 25.67 -19.58 22.46
C THR A 595 25.88 -21.09 22.57
N HIS A 596 27.02 -21.50 23.10
CA HIS A 596 27.25 -22.89 23.52
C HIS A 596 26.48 -23.23 24.81
N THR A 597 25.19 -23.53 24.68
CA THR A 597 24.41 -24.52 25.47
C THR A 597 22.91 -24.33 25.20
N HIS A 598 22.27 -25.39 24.69
CA HIS A 598 20.81 -25.50 24.46
C HIS A 598 20.14 -24.31 23.73
N PRO A 599 20.01 -24.36 22.38
CA PRO A 599 19.14 -23.42 21.68
C PRO A 599 17.69 -23.59 22.17
N TYR A 600 17.09 -22.48 22.59
CA TYR A 600 15.72 -22.44 23.06
C TYR A 600 14.76 -22.30 21.87
N THR A 601 13.85 -23.27 21.70
CA THR A 601 12.82 -23.26 20.64
C THR A 601 11.67 -22.29 20.90
N HIS A 602 11.62 -21.68 22.09
CA HIS A 602 10.62 -20.73 22.55
C HIS A 602 11.26 -19.65 23.44
N THR A 603 10.55 -18.55 23.72
CA THR A 603 10.96 -17.53 24.71
C THR A 603 11.03 -18.10 26.12
N HIS A 604 12.16 -17.97 26.79
CA HIS A 604 12.34 -18.31 28.20
C HIS A 604 12.51 -17.04 29.06
N SER A 605 12.03 -17.08 30.30
CA SER A 605 12.48 -16.13 31.34
C SER A 605 13.69 -16.72 32.04
N HIS A 606 14.75 -15.93 32.15
CA HIS A 606 15.99 -16.32 32.84
C HIS A 606 16.05 -15.80 34.28
N THR A 607 15.24 -14.80 34.64
CA THR A 607 15.23 -14.17 35.98
C THR A 607 13.81 -13.76 36.38
N HIS A 608 13.30 -14.31 37.47
CA HIS A 608 12.07 -13.84 38.09
C HIS A 608 12.37 -12.83 39.20
N SER A 609 11.91 -11.59 39.02
CA SER A 609 11.91 -10.57 40.07
C SER A 609 10.56 -9.85 40.11
N ASN A 610 10.21 -9.28 41.27
CA ASN A 610 8.96 -8.51 41.44
C ASN A 610 8.98 -7.14 40.73
N ARG A 611 10.07 -6.75 40.07
CA ARG A 611 10.19 -5.47 39.34
C ARG A 611 10.25 -5.63 37.82
N THR A 612 10.94 -6.67 37.34
CA THR A 612 11.04 -7.00 35.91
C THR A 612 11.13 -8.52 35.73
N ASN A 613 10.55 -9.01 34.62
CA ASN A 613 10.56 -10.41 34.22
C ASN A 613 10.93 -10.49 32.72
N PRO A 614 12.21 -10.36 32.36
CA PRO A 614 12.64 -10.32 30.96
C PRO A 614 12.47 -11.68 30.29
N PHE A 615 11.85 -11.68 29.11
CA PHE A 615 11.77 -12.85 28.22
C PHE A 615 12.85 -12.73 27.15
N THR A 616 13.60 -13.80 26.95
CA THR A 616 14.67 -13.88 25.95
C THR A 616 14.40 -15.05 25.02
N ALA A 617 14.59 -14.83 23.72
CA ALA A 617 14.69 -15.88 22.71
C ALA A 617 15.82 -15.50 21.76
N PHE A 618 16.61 -16.49 21.35
CA PHE A 618 17.49 -16.36 20.20
C PHE A 618 16.72 -16.80 18.96
N THR A 619 16.93 -16.12 17.84
CA THR A 619 16.32 -16.49 16.54
C THR A 619 17.02 -17.71 15.96
N ASP A 620 16.68 -18.90 16.47
CA ASP A 620 17.13 -20.18 15.89
C ASP A 620 16.22 -20.59 14.72
N THR A 621 16.25 -19.77 13.66
CA THR A 621 15.82 -20.23 12.35
C THR A 621 16.92 -21.11 11.77
N GLN A 622 16.82 -22.42 11.99
CA GLN A 622 17.55 -23.41 11.20
C GLN A 622 17.10 -23.29 9.73
N ASN A 623 17.71 -22.36 9.00
CA ASN A 623 17.85 -22.50 7.56
C ASN A 623 18.71 -23.74 7.35
N SER A 624 18.05 -24.85 7.07
CA SER A 624 18.67 -26.02 6.49
C SER A 624 19.44 -25.56 5.26
N SER A 625 20.77 -25.72 5.32
CA SER A 625 21.71 -25.30 4.29
C SER A 625 21.48 -26.09 3.01
N TYR A 626 20.60 -25.57 2.14
CA TYR A 626 20.49 -25.99 0.74
C TYR A 626 21.29 -25.04 -0.15
N PHE A 627 22.60 -25.01 0.09
CA PHE A 627 23.59 -24.63 -0.92
C PHE A 627 24.34 -25.90 -1.32
N LYS A 628 23.84 -26.54 -2.38
CA LYS A 628 24.54 -27.46 -3.26
C LYS A 628 23.92 -27.35 -4.65
#